data_AF-A0A930W0N1-F1
#
_entry.id   AF-A0A930W0N1-F1
#
_cell.length_a   1.000
_cell.length_b   1.000
_cell.length_c   1.000
_cell.angle_alpha   90.00
_cell.angle_beta   90.00
_cell.angle_gamma   90.00
#
_symmetry.space_group_name_H-M   'P 1'
#
loop_
_entity.id
_entity.type
_entity.pdbx_description
1 polymer ?
#
loop_
_entity_poly.entity_id
_entity_poly.type
_entity_poly.pdbx_seq_one_letter_code
_entity_poly.pdbx_strand_id
1 'polypeptide(L)' 'AGNADISGDSTAYEVNQVVQAGRQYIRVKGPGRMVRLALWSRGGYTFSLSFEEPVSVEAVEAIVTTIAWN' A
#
# COMPACT_ATOMS: atom_id res chain seq x y z
N ALA A 1 -17.69 3.93 4.75
CA ALA A 1 -17.46 2.96 3.66
C ALA A 1 -15.96 2.70 3.53
N GLY A 2 -15.53 1.50 3.10
CA GLY A 2 -14.17 0.93 3.19
C GLY A 2 -13.03 1.68 2.48
N ASN A 3 -12.78 2.92 2.88
CA ASN A 3 -11.58 3.72 2.55
C ASN A 3 -10.80 4.08 3.82
N ALA A 4 -11.21 3.54 4.97
CA ALA A 4 -10.45 3.65 6.21
C ALA A 4 -9.18 2.79 6.09
N ASP A 5 -8.13 3.20 6.80
CA ASP A 5 -6.94 2.37 6.97
C ASP A 5 -7.31 1.08 7.72
N ILE A 6 -7.21 -0.07 7.05
CA ILE A 6 -7.55 -1.38 7.61
C ILE A 6 -6.32 -2.15 8.12
N SER A 7 -5.14 -1.52 8.13
CA SER A 7 -3.89 -2.21 8.45
C SER A 7 -3.78 -2.66 9.89
N GLY A 8 -4.49 -2.00 10.81
CA GLY A 8 -4.25 -2.14 12.25
C GLY A 8 -2.93 -1.51 12.72
N ASP A 9 -2.20 -0.82 11.85
CA ASP A 9 -0.94 -0.15 12.16
C ASP A 9 -1.21 1.31 12.59
N SER A 10 -0.84 1.64 13.83
CA SER A 10 -0.98 2.98 14.42
C SER A 10 0.30 3.81 14.40
N THR A 11 1.35 3.32 13.74
CA THR A 11 2.64 4.00 13.64
C THR A 11 2.52 5.28 12.82
N ALA A 12 3.04 6.38 13.35
CA ALA A 12 3.19 7.62 12.59
C ALA A 12 4.45 7.51 11.70
N TYR A 13 4.23 7.33 10.41
CA TYR A 13 5.31 7.28 9.42
C TYR A 13 5.64 8.67 8.87
N GLU A 14 6.92 8.89 8.60
CA GLU A 14 7.42 10.09 7.92
C GLU A 14 6.87 10.17 6.48
N VAL A 15 6.94 9.07 5.74
CA VAL A 15 6.35 8.97 4.41
C VAL A 15 4.93 8.44 4.50
N ASN A 16 4.03 9.16 3.83
CA ASN A 16 2.63 8.79 3.62
C ASN A 16 2.16 9.44 2.31
N GLN A 17 2.29 8.73 1.20
CA GLN A 17 2.04 9.26 -0.14
C GLN A 17 1.21 8.30 -0.99
N VAL A 18 0.64 8.82 -2.08
CA VAL A 18 -0.09 8.01 -3.07
C VAL A 18 0.82 7.79 -4.28
N VAL A 19 0.95 6.55 -4.70
CA VAL A 19 1.67 6.12 -5.92
C VAL A 19 0.71 5.38 -6.84
N GLN A 20 1.05 5.31 -8.14
CA GLN A 20 0.22 4.65 -9.13
C GLN A 20 0.90 3.38 -9.64
N ALA A 21 0.27 2.22 -9.43
CA ALA A 21 0.69 0.96 -10.04
C ALA A 21 -0.36 0.52 -11.06
N GLY A 22 -0.04 0.65 -12.34
CA GLY A 22 -1.01 0.41 -13.42
C GLY A 22 -2.25 1.30 -13.28
N ARG A 23 -3.42 0.69 -13.00
CA ARG A 23 -4.71 1.40 -12.80
C ARG A 23 -5.08 1.61 -11.33
N GLN A 24 -4.21 1.24 -10.40
CA GLN A 24 -4.46 1.34 -8.97
C GLN A 24 -3.71 2.52 -8.36
N TYR A 25 -4.37 3.22 -7.44
CA TYR A 25 -3.75 4.23 -6.59
C TYR A 25 -3.51 3.62 -5.22
N ILE A 26 -2.24 3.54 -4.83
CA ILE A 26 -1.79 2.89 -3.60
C ILE A 26 -1.29 3.96 -2.65
N ARG A 27 -1.81 3.99 -1.43
CA ARG A 27 -1.20 4.75 -0.34
C ARG A 27 -0.07 3.92 0.26
N VAL A 28 1.16 4.42 0.19
CA VAL A 28 2.33 3.81 0.82
C VAL A 28 2.76 4.62 2.02
N LYS A 29 3.16 3.93 3.09
CA LYS A 29 3.69 4.52 4.32
C LYS A 29 4.97 3.80 4.74
N GLY A 30 5.93 4.54 5.30
CA GLY A 30 7.16 3.95 5.81
C GLY A 30 8.23 4.97 6.19
N PRO A 31 9.41 4.49 6.61
CA PRO A 31 10.56 5.33 6.94
C PRO A 31 11.36 5.71 5.68
N GLY A 32 11.80 6.97 5.58
CA GLY A 32 12.60 7.43 4.45
C GLY A 32 11.93 7.13 3.10
N ARG A 33 12.65 6.56 2.14
CA ARG A 33 12.08 6.19 0.82
C ARG A 33 11.54 4.75 0.75
N MET A 34 11.38 4.08 1.90
CA MET A 34 10.96 2.69 1.98
C MET A 34 9.52 2.58 2.47
N VAL A 35 8.89 1.44 2.17
CA VAL A 35 7.49 1.14 2.46
C VAL A 35 7.41 0.05 3.51
N ARG A 36 6.73 0.37 4.61
CA ARG A 36 6.35 -0.56 5.68
C ARG A 36 4.90 -1.03 5.52
N LEU A 37 4.06 -0.16 4.97
CA LEU A 37 2.64 -0.41 4.79
C LEU A 37 2.15 0.11 3.44
N ALA A 38 1.37 -0.69 2.72
CA ALA A 38 0.68 -0.29 1.50
C ALA A 38 -0.81 -0.57 1.58
N LEU A 39 -1.64 0.38 1.17
CA LEU A 39 -3.10 0.33 1.27
C LEU A 39 -3.73 0.76 -0.06
N TRP A 40 -4.71 0.01 -0.55
CA TRP A 40 -5.51 0.45 -1.69
C TRP A 40 -6.90 -0.19 -1.66
N SER A 41 -7.81 0.37 -2.44
CA SER A 41 -9.15 -0.19 -2.66
C SER A 41 -9.34 -0.48 -4.15
N ARG A 42 -9.95 -1.63 -4.47
CA ARG A 42 -10.27 -2.01 -5.85
C ARG A 42 -11.48 -2.93 -5.86
N GLY A 43 -12.47 -2.64 -6.70
CA GLY A 43 -13.61 -3.53 -6.95
C GLY A 43 -14.45 -3.85 -5.71
N GLY A 44 -14.63 -2.89 -4.79
CA GLY A 44 -15.36 -3.09 -3.54
C GLY A 44 -14.55 -3.77 -2.42
N TYR A 45 -13.32 -4.20 -2.70
CA TYR A 45 -12.38 -4.72 -1.72
C TYR A 45 -11.39 -3.64 -1.28
N THR A 46 -10.92 -3.75 -0.03
CA THR A 46 -9.83 -2.96 0.54
C THR A 46 -8.69 -3.92 0.89
N PHE A 47 -7.46 -3.54 0.56
CA PHE A 47 -6.27 -4.35 0.71
C PHE A 47 -5.25 -3.64 1.60
N SER A 48 -4.46 -4.44 2.30
CA SER A 48 -3.32 -3.98 3.09
C SER A 48 -2.16 -4.96 2.91
N LEU A 49 -0.95 -4.42 2.73
CA LEU A 49 0.31 -5.16 2.79
C LEU A 49 1.17 -4.55 3.89
N SER A 50 1.56 -5.35 4.87
CA SER A 50 2.49 -5.00 5.94
C SER A 50 3.79 -5.77 5.76
N PHE A 51 4.92 -5.09 5.84
CA PHE A 51 6.24 -5.70 5.71
C PHE A 51 6.99 -5.64 7.03
N GLU A 52 7.64 -6.73 7.45
CA GLU A 52 8.50 -6.72 8.64
C GLU A 52 9.83 -6.01 8.40
N GLU A 53 10.38 -6.13 7.21
CA GLU A 53 11.50 -5.34 6.70
C GLU A 53 10.98 -4.38 5.62
N PRO A 54 11.22 -3.06 5.73
CA PRO A 54 10.73 -2.12 4.73
C PRO A 54 11.24 -2.44 3.33
N VAL A 55 10.36 -2.37 2.34
CA VAL A 55 10.68 -2.64 0.92
C VAL A 55 10.65 -1.36 0.08
N SER A 56 11.13 -1.41 -1.15
CA SER A 56 11.02 -0.25 -2.04
C SER A 56 9.60 -0.08 -2.59
N VAL A 57 9.28 1.11 -3.11
CA VAL A 57 7.98 1.38 -3.76
C VAL A 57 7.78 0.46 -4.97
N GLU A 58 8.84 0.25 -5.76
CA GLU A 58 8.79 -0.57 -6.98
C GLU A 58 8.44 -2.03 -6.66
N ALA A 59 8.91 -2.56 -5.53
CA ALA A 59 8.54 -3.90 -5.06
C ALA A 59 7.05 -3.99 -4.73
N VAL A 60 6.48 -2.95 -4.10
CA VAL A 60 5.04 -2.87 -3.82
C VAL A 60 4.23 -2.81 -5.12
N GLU A 61 4.65 -1.99 -6.09
CA GLU A 61 4.00 -1.89 -7.39
C GLU A 61 4.01 -3.25 -8.13
N ALA A 62 5.15 -3.95 -8.10
CA ALA A 62 5.26 -5.29 -8.68
C ALA A 62 4.26 -6.27 -8.03
N ILE A 63 4.14 -6.30 -6.70
CA ILE A 63 3.17 -7.16 -6.01
C ILE A 63 1.73 -6.78 -6.40
N VAL A 64 1.37 -5.50 -6.30
CA VAL A 64 0.00 -5.03 -6.54
C VAL A 64 -0.45 -5.34 -7.96
N THR A 65 0.43 -5.22 -8.95
CA THR A 65 0.14 -5.51 -10.35
C THR A 65 -0.01 -7.00 -10.67
N THR A 66 0.48 -7.91 -9.81
CA THR A 66 0.25 -9.36 -9.96
C THR A 66 -1.16 -9.78 -9.56
N ILE A 67 -1.89 -8.95 -8.81
CA ILE A 67 -3.22 -9.30 -8.30
C ILE A 67 -4.23 -9.13 -9.45
N ALA A 68 -4.68 -10.25 -10.01
CA ALA A 68 -5.59 -10.30 -11.16
C ALA A 68 -6.87 -9.47 -10.95
N TRP A 69 -7.40 -8.94 -12.05
CA TRP A 69 -8.71 -8.27 -12.07
C TRP A 69 -9.79 -9.34 -12.15
N ASN A 70 -10.61 -9.45 -11.10
CA ASN A 70 -11.82 -10.26 -11.13
C ASN A 70 -12.94 -9.52 -11.83
#